data_AF-A0A4S3JNX5-F1
#
_entry.id   AF-A0A4S3JNX5-F1
#
_cell.length_a   1.000
_cell.length_b   1.000
_cell.length_c   1.000
_cell.angle_alpha   90.00
_cell.angle_beta   90.00
_cell.angle_gamma   90.00
#
_symmetry.space_group_name_H-M   'P 1'
#
loop_
_entity.id
_entity.type
_entity.pdbx_description
1 polymer ?
#
loop_
_entity_poly.entity_id
_entity_poly.type
_entity_poly.pdbx_seq_one_letter_code
_entity_poly.pdbx_strand_id
1 'polypeptide(L)'
;MNTGFTCGLLLVSGELIESYGIQYTRSLATYDEKADVIRLEMMPASSFICPTAGQFYYLYQPFRFTGWESHPFTLGYWSSETESNVTQVPLLSDASSSELQSIEGCSQDSTPPQLRLIFWIRPYDGWTRSLRQQCKQCPDGALSTTILLEGPYGEQFPLWKYESVLFVAGGTGIAAILPYIQDHVDRSAAPGEPTTHIQDIQLVWTTRQLDFVRQIASVELSPALSRYDFHASFYITSTGNNSDSVDAANPYSPMQNNRIPDKDFEMHRGRPDLQSCILAHAHEAQLRNCSAVVLVCGPPTMADEARSAVHLAMLQGYQGIRYVEESFSW
;
A
#
# COMPACT_ATOMS: atom_id res chain seq x y z
N MET A 1 26.63 -27.09 -34.21
CA MET A 1 26.67 -26.92 -32.75
C MET A 1 25.49 -26.06 -32.37
N ASN A 2 24.42 -26.70 -31.90
CA ASN A 2 23.14 -26.07 -31.60
C ASN A 2 22.85 -26.43 -30.14
N THR A 3 22.85 -25.44 -29.24
CA THR A 3 22.46 -25.63 -27.84
C THR A 3 21.28 -24.71 -27.58
N GLY A 4 20.09 -25.31 -27.62
CA GLY A 4 18.85 -24.67 -27.21
C GLY A 4 18.73 -24.66 -25.69
N PHE A 5 18.36 -23.52 -25.13
CA PHE A 5 17.88 -23.39 -23.75
C PHE A 5 16.36 -23.50 -23.77
N THR A 6 15.83 -24.57 -23.18
CA THR A 6 14.41 -24.76 -22.91
C THR A 6 14.02 -23.96 -21.66
N CYS A 7 13.14 -22.99 -21.82
CA CYS A 7 12.45 -22.29 -20.75
C CYS A 7 11.32 -23.19 -20.23
N GLY A 8 11.41 -23.62 -18.98
CA GLY A 8 10.39 -24.46 -18.34
C GLY A 8 9.23 -23.61 -17.86
N LEU A 9 8.08 -23.74 -18.53
CA LEU A 9 6.78 -23.29 -18.05
C LEU A 9 6.36 -24.21 -16.90
N LEU A 10 6.32 -23.71 -15.66
CA LEU A 10 5.88 -24.49 -14.50
C LEU A 10 4.35 -24.49 -14.43
N LEU A 11 3.73 -25.44 -15.14
CA LEU A 11 2.35 -25.87 -14.90
C LEU A 11 2.36 -26.79 -13.67
N VAL A 12 1.90 -26.32 -12.52
CA VAL A 12 1.66 -27.20 -11.36
C VAL A 12 0.23 -27.73 -11.44
N SER A 13 0.10 -28.97 -11.90
CA SER A 13 -1.06 -29.81 -11.65
C SER A 13 -0.57 -31.25 -11.54
N GLY A 14 -0.73 -31.87 -10.37
CA GLY A 14 -0.37 -33.28 -10.13
C GLY A 14 -0.03 -33.60 -8.68
N GLU A 15 -1.07 -33.97 -7.93
CA GLU A 15 -1.16 -34.86 -6.75
C GLU A 15 0.11 -35.22 -5.95
N LEU A 16 0.09 -34.85 -4.67
CA LEU A 16 0.68 -35.64 -3.59
C LEU A 16 -0.39 -35.87 -2.52
N ILE A 17 -0.69 -37.15 -2.29
CA ILE A 17 -1.66 -37.63 -1.30
C ILE A 17 -0.95 -37.70 0.05
N GLU A 18 -1.12 -36.66 0.85
CA GLU A 18 -1.14 -36.69 2.31
C GLU A 18 -2.23 -35.70 2.74
N SER A 19 -2.98 -36.02 3.78
CA SER A 19 -4.25 -35.39 4.16
C SER A 19 -4.12 -33.90 4.54
N TYR A 20 -3.94 -33.04 3.55
CA TYR A 20 -3.93 -31.58 3.62
C TYR A 20 -4.76 -31.04 2.46
N GLY A 21 -5.74 -30.18 2.75
CA GLY A 21 -6.57 -29.57 1.70
C GLY A 21 -5.73 -28.84 0.67
N ILE A 22 -6.07 -28.97 -0.61
CA ILE A 22 -5.41 -28.23 -1.68
C ILE A 22 -5.60 -26.73 -1.40
N GLN A 23 -4.50 -26.01 -1.18
CA GLN A 23 -4.52 -24.56 -1.03
C GLN A 23 -4.59 -23.92 -2.41
N TYR A 24 -5.56 -23.02 -2.60
CA TYR A 24 -5.76 -22.30 -3.85
C TYR A 24 -5.51 -20.81 -3.63
N THR A 25 -4.92 -20.15 -4.62
CA THR A 25 -4.85 -18.69 -4.62
C THR A 25 -6.26 -18.13 -4.62
N ARG A 26 -6.59 -17.34 -3.60
CA ARG A 26 -7.86 -16.64 -3.49
C ARG A 26 -7.68 -15.19 -3.86
N SER A 27 -8.63 -14.64 -4.61
CA SER A 27 -8.65 -13.22 -4.94
C SER A 27 -10.02 -12.61 -4.70
N LEU A 28 -10.03 -11.45 -4.08
CA LEU A 28 -11.22 -10.67 -3.76
C LEU A 28 -11.03 -9.25 -4.28
N ALA A 29 -11.88 -8.84 -5.23
CA ALA A 29 -11.88 -7.50 -5.78
C ALA A 29 -13.09 -6.71 -5.26
N THR A 30 -12.83 -5.62 -4.54
CA THR A 30 -13.87 -4.73 -4.01
C THR A 30 -13.76 -3.38 -4.68
N TYR A 31 -14.86 -2.88 -5.25
CA TYR A 31 -14.87 -1.55 -5.87
C TYR A 31 -15.42 -0.51 -4.91
N ASP A 32 -14.63 0.52 -4.64
CA ASP A 32 -15.07 1.70 -3.90
C ASP A 32 -15.46 2.82 -4.86
N GLU A 33 -16.73 3.22 -4.83
CA GLU A 33 -17.27 4.25 -5.71
C GLU A 33 -16.80 5.67 -5.35
N LYS A 34 -16.53 5.96 -4.08
CA LYS A 34 -16.08 7.28 -3.65
C LYS A 34 -14.59 7.48 -3.91
N ALA A 35 -13.79 6.43 -3.74
CA ALA A 35 -12.37 6.43 -4.08
C ALA A 35 -12.13 6.29 -5.60
N ASP A 36 -13.08 5.73 -6.35
CA ASP A 36 -12.92 5.32 -7.76
C ASP A 36 -11.70 4.39 -7.94
N VAL A 37 -11.59 3.41 -7.04
CA VAL A 37 -10.48 2.45 -6.98
C VAL A 37 -11.03 1.05 -6.69
N ILE A 38 -10.48 0.04 -7.35
CA ILE A 38 -10.68 -1.37 -7.01
C ILE A 38 -9.56 -1.77 -6.05
N ARG A 39 -9.92 -2.21 -4.86
CA ARG A 39 -9.01 -2.90 -3.94
C ARG A 39 -9.04 -4.39 -4.30
N LEU A 40 -7.94 -4.88 -4.86
CA LEU A 40 -7.77 -6.29 -5.15
C LEU A 40 -6.87 -6.90 -4.08
N GLU A 41 -7.42 -7.84 -3.33
CA GLU A 41 -6.70 -8.62 -2.33
C GLU A 41 -6.42 -10.01 -2.89
N MET A 42 -5.16 -10.43 -2.82
CA MET A 42 -4.71 -11.74 -3.27
C MET A 42 -4.05 -12.50 -2.13
N MET A 43 -4.50 -13.72 -1.89
CA MET A 43 -3.95 -14.64 -0.91
C MET A 43 -3.32 -15.80 -1.69
N PRO A 44 -2.03 -15.71 -2.06
CA PRO A 44 -1.38 -16.77 -2.82
C PRO A 44 -1.29 -18.05 -1.99
N ALA A 45 -1.45 -19.20 -2.65
CA ALA A 45 -1.23 -20.50 -2.01
C ALA A 45 0.25 -20.80 -1.76
N SER A 46 1.15 -20.13 -2.49
CA SER A 46 2.59 -20.31 -2.34
C SER A 46 3.12 -19.54 -1.12
N SER A 47 3.80 -20.25 -0.23
CA SER A 47 4.53 -19.67 0.91
C SER A 47 5.91 -19.10 0.51
N PHE A 48 6.34 -19.28 -0.75
CA PHE A 48 7.65 -18.82 -1.23
C PHE A 48 7.69 -17.36 -1.70
N ILE A 49 6.55 -16.66 -1.69
CA ILE A 49 6.49 -15.26 -2.10
C ILE A 49 6.97 -14.39 -0.93
N CYS A 50 8.10 -13.70 -1.14
CA CYS A 50 8.61 -12.70 -0.22
C CYS A 50 8.43 -11.31 -0.86
N PRO A 51 7.34 -10.59 -0.55
CA PRO A 51 7.10 -9.27 -1.11
C PRO A 51 8.16 -8.27 -0.63
N THR A 52 8.61 -7.40 -1.53
CA THR A 52 9.48 -6.27 -1.21
C THR A 52 8.97 -4.99 -1.87
N ALA A 53 9.42 -3.84 -1.38
CA ALA A 53 9.12 -2.57 -2.02
C ALA A 53 9.66 -2.48 -3.45
N GLY A 54 9.00 -1.69 -4.31
CA GLY A 54 9.34 -1.55 -5.72
C GLY A 54 8.87 -2.70 -6.61
N GLN A 55 8.19 -3.71 -6.06
CA GLN A 55 7.70 -4.85 -6.84
C GLN A 55 6.37 -4.57 -7.54
N PHE A 56 6.21 -5.16 -8.72
CA PHE A 56 4.93 -5.26 -9.43
C PHE A 56 4.70 -6.69 -9.91
N TYR A 57 3.45 -7.00 -10.21
CA TYR A 57 3.02 -8.32 -10.64
C TYR A 57 2.13 -8.19 -11.86
N TYR A 58 2.19 -9.16 -12.76
CA TYR A 58 1.21 -9.29 -13.83
C TYR A 58 -0.01 -10.06 -13.32
N LEU A 59 -1.17 -9.45 -13.49
CA LEU A 59 -2.46 -10.02 -13.12
C LEU A 59 -3.22 -10.43 -14.37
N TYR A 60 -3.82 -11.62 -14.32
CA TYR A 60 -4.63 -12.15 -15.41
C TYR A 60 -5.84 -12.90 -14.87
N GLN A 61 -6.98 -12.72 -15.53
CA GLN A 61 -8.23 -13.38 -15.17
C GLN A 61 -8.50 -14.51 -16.17
N PRO A 62 -8.26 -15.79 -15.82
CA PRO A 62 -8.46 -16.90 -16.74
C PRO A 62 -9.94 -17.04 -17.14
N PHE A 63 -10.17 -17.74 -18.25
CA PHE A 63 -11.51 -18.08 -18.77
C PHE A 63 -12.35 -16.91 -19.33
N ARG A 64 -11.69 -15.82 -19.74
CA ARG A 64 -12.27 -14.78 -20.61
C ARG A 64 -11.82 -14.96 -22.06
N PHE A 65 -12.60 -14.40 -23.00
CA PHE A 65 -12.17 -14.25 -24.40
C PHE A 65 -10.86 -13.42 -24.52
N THR A 66 -10.61 -12.55 -23.54
CA THR A 66 -9.34 -11.81 -23.36
C THR A 66 -8.46 -12.38 -22.25
N GLY A 67 -8.59 -13.65 -21.89
CA GLY A 67 -7.85 -14.28 -20.77
C GLY A 67 -6.33 -14.37 -20.94
N TRP A 68 -5.80 -13.87 -22.06
CA TRP A 68 -4.38 -13.72 -22.37
C TRP A 68 -3.86 -12.29 -22.12
N GLU A 69 -4.73 -11.35 -21.75
CA GLU A 69 -4.33 -10.00 -21.36
C GLU A 69 -3.70 -10.06 -19.96
N SER A 70 -2.39 -9.79 -19.91
CA SER A 70 -1.67 -9.59 -18.66
C SER A 70 -1.53 -8.10 -18.40
N HIS A 71 -1.82 -7.68 -17.17
CA HIS A 71 -1.76 -6.28 -16.78
C HIS A 71 -0.80 -6.12 -15.60
N PRO A 72 0.24 -5.28 -15.70
CA PRO A 72 1.15 -5.02 -14.61
C PRO A 72 0.47 -4.13 -13.55
N PHE A 73 0.58 -4.51 -12.29
CA PHE A 73 0.18 -3.69 -11.16
C PHE A 73 1.23 -3.72 -10.05
N THR A 74 1.60 -2.54 -9.57
CA THR A 74 2.48 -2.38 -8.41
C THR A 74 1.81 -3.00 -7.18
N LEU A 75 2.58 -3.78 -6.43
CA LEU A 75 2.16 -4.24 -5.12
C LEU A 75 2.05 -3.02 -4.20
N GLY A 76 0.84 -2.71 -3.74
CA GLY A 76 0.58 -1.53 -2.92
C GLY A 76 0.89 -1.73 -1.44
N TYR A 77 0.58 -2.92 -0.92
CA TYR A 77 0.76 -3.27 0.48
C TYR A 77 0.73 -4.79 0.65
N TRP A 78 1.31 -5.30 1.73
CA TRP A 78 1.13 -6.69 2.13
C TRP A 78 0.95 -6.83 3.64
N SER A 79 0.23 -7.86 4.05
CA SER A 79 0.14 -8.25 5.45
C SER A 79 0.31 -9.76 5.60
N SER A 80 0.78 -10.16 6.77
CA SER A 80 0.84 -11.55 7.18
C SER A 80 -0.07 -11.71 8.38
N GLU A 81 -1.23 -12.31 8.18
CA GLU A 81 -2.15 -12.62 9.28
C GLU A 81 -1.71 -13.94 9.91
N THR A 82 -1.07 -13.88 11.09
CA THR A 82 -1.13 -15.00 12.03
C THR A 82 -2.55 -15.03 12.60
N GLU A 83 -3.29 -16.11 12.37
CA GLU A 83 -4.56 -16.36 13.07
C GLU A 83 -4.28 -16.54 14.58
N SER A 84 -4.13 -15.44 15.31
CA SER A 84 -4.28 -15.43 16.76
C SER A 84 -5.78 -15.37 17.06
N ASN A 85 -6.39 -16.56 17.22
CA ASN A 85 -7.74 -16.71 17.78
C ASN A 85 -7.84 -15.95 19.12
N VAL A 86 -8.40 -14.74 19.10
CA VAL A 86 -8.81 -14.01 20.31
C VAL A 86 -10.21 -13.45 20.12
N THR A 87 -11.21 -14.32 20.22
CA THR A 87 -12.48 -13.97 20.84
C THR A 87 -12.67 -14.85 22.07
N GLN A 88 -11.89 -14.57 23.11
CA GLN A 88 -12.34 -14.86 24.46
C GLN A 88 -12.74 -13.53 25.10
N VAL A 89 -14.04 -13.30 25.07
CA VAL A 89 -14.75 -12.31 25.88
C VAL A 89 -14.33 -12.54 27.34
N PRO A 90 -13.90 -11.52 28.11
CA PRO A 90 -13.67 -11.69 29.54
C PRO A 90 -15.04 -11.75 30.23
N LEU A 91 -15.58 -12.97 30.40
CA LEU A 91 -16.67 -13.22 31.32
C LEU A 91 -16.07 -13.35 32.73
N LEU A 92 -16.27 -12.32 33.54
CA LEU A 92 -15.97 -12.34 34.96
C LEU A 92 -16.92 -13.31 35.66
N SER A 93 -16.39 -14.34 36.34
CA SER A 93 -17.05 -14.99 37.46
C SER A 93 -16.05 -15.72 38.35
N ASP A 94 -16.22 -15.48 39.65
CA ASP A 94 -15.34 -15.78 40.77
C ASP A 94 -15.18 -17.27 41.16
N ALA A 95 -14.04 -17.52 41.81
CA ALA A 95 -13.77 -18.39 42.96
C ALA A 95 -13.83 -19.94 42.88
N SER A 96 -12.64 -20.50 43.17
CA SER A 96 -12.32 -21.71 43.97
C SER A 96 -12.69 -23.12 43.48
N SER A 97 -11.69 -23.93 43.13
CA SER A 97 -11.13 -25.01 43.98
C SER A 97 -10.25 -25.96 43.14
N SER A 98 -9.23 -26.50 43.80
CA SER A 98 -8.13 -27.34 43.32
C SER A 98 -8.53 -28.77 42.93
N GLU A 99 -7.91 -29.34 41.88
CA GLU A 99 -7.38 -30.71 41.84
C GLU A 99 -6.57 -31.00 40.55
N LEU A 100 -5.51 -31.80 40.69
CA LEU A 100 -4.54 -32.19 39.65
C LEU A 100 -5.08 -33.35 38.79
N GLN A 101 -4.84 -33.29 37.47
CA GLN A 101 -4.68 -34.49 36.63
C GLN A 101 -3.79 -34.18 35.41
N SER A 102 -2.95 -35.17 35.08
CA SER A 102 -1.76 -35.10 34.25
C SER A 102 -1.98 -35.67 32.83
N ILE A 103 -1.34 -35.03 31.84
CA ILE A 103 -0.87 -35.54 30.53
C ILE A 103 -1.91 -35.86 29.44
N GLU A 104 -1.85 -35.09 28.34
CA GLU A 104 -1.68 -35.52 26.93
C GLU A 104 -1.76 -34.22 26.08
N GLY A 105 -0.69 -33.70 25.49
CA GLY A 105 -0.18 -34.11 24.18
C GLY A 105 -0.38 -32.95 23.18
N CYS A 106 0.73 -32.29 22.80
CA CYS A 106 0.76 -31.18 21.84
C CYS A 106 0.25 -31.59 20.46
N SER A 107 -0.64 -30.78 19.88
CA SER A 107 -0.77 -30.55 18.43
C SER A 107 -1.52 -29.22 18.25
N GLN A 108 -0.82 -28.10 18.48
CA GLN A 108 -1.26 -26.85 17.88
C GLN A 108 -0.86 -26.94 16.40
N ASP A 109 -1.81 -27.36 15.55
CA ASP A 109 -1.73 -27.12 14.11
C ASP A 109 -1.80 -25.61 13.91
N SER A 110 -0.66 -24.92 14.03
CA SER A 110 -0.54 -23.54 13.62
C SER A 110 -0.59 -23.52 12.10
N THR A 111 -1.75 -23.19 11.54
CA THR A 111 -1.84 -22.83 10.11
C THR A 111 -0.81 -21.73 9.84
N PRO A 112 0.04 -21.88 8.82
CA PRO A 112 1.06 -20.88 8.52
C PRO A 112 0.39 -19.53 8.27
N PRO A 113 1.00 -18.42 8.69
CA PRO A 113 0.41 -17.11 8.52
C PRO A 113 0.13 -16.84 7.05
N GLN A 114 -1.09 -16.40 6.75
CA GLN A 114 -1.53 -16.25 5.37
C GLN A 114 -1.07 -14.89 4.85
N LEU A 115 -0.23 -14.92 3.81
CA LEU A 115 0.20 -13.72 3.11
C LEU A 115 -0.97 -13.13 2.33
N ARG A 116 -1.21 -11.82 2.49
CA ARG A 116 -2.17 -11.04 1.72
C ARG A 116 -1.42 -9.95 0.96
N LEU A 117 -1.58 -9.94 -0.36
CA LEU A 117 -1.07 -8.91 -1.26
C LEU A 117 -2.22 -7.99 -1.67
N ILE A 118 -2.00 -6.68 -1.64
CA ILE A 118 -3.03 -5.68 -1.92
C ILE A 118 -2.61 -4.80 -3.09
N PHE A 119 -3.50 -4.70 -4.07
CA PHE A 119 -3.33 -3.89 -5.26
C PHE A 119 -4.45 -2.83 -5.32
N TRP A 120 -4.08 -1.58 -5.59
CA TRP A 120 -5.05 -0.51 -5.85
C TRP A 120 -5.12 -0.21 -7.34
N ILE A 121 -6.20 -0.67 -7.95
CA ILE A 121 -6.40 -0.64 -9.39
C ILE A 121 -7.38 0.47 -9.72
N ARG A 122 -6.91 1.51 -10.42
CA ARG A 122 -7.80 2.54 -10.96
C ARG A 122 -8.54 1.98 -12.18
N PRO A 123 -9.88 2.02 -12.22
CA PRO A 123 -10.62 1.57 -13.39
C PRO A 123 -10.44 2.54 -14.56
N TYR A 124 -9.97 2.03 -15.70
CA TYR A 124 -9.87 2.76 -16.96
C TYR A 124 -10.77 2.13 -18.02
N ASP A 125 -10.19 1.59 -19.09
CA ASP A 125 -10.86 0.83 -20.14
C ASP A 125 -10.49 -0.66 -20.05
N GLY A 126 -10.97 -1.43 -21.04
CA GLY A 126 -10.70 -2.87 -21.13
C GLY A 126 -11.04 -3.66 -19.86
N TRP A 127 -10.07 -4.47 -19.42
CA TRP A 127 -10.21 -5.40 -18.30
C TRP A 127 -10.58 -4.71 -16.98
N THR A 128 -9.93 -3.60 -16.62
CA THR A 128 -10.18 -2.92 -15.34
C THR A 128 -11.59 -2.31 -15.27
N ARG A 129 -12.13 -1.82 -16.39
CA ARG A 129 -13.53 -1.38 -16.50
C ARG A 129 -14.49 -2.54 -16.25
N SER A 130 -14.20 -3.68 -16.86
CA SER A 130 -15.01 -4.89 -16.70
C SER A 130 -14.93 -5.42 -15.26
N LEU A 131 -13.76 -5.35 -14.62
CA LEU A 131 -13.59 -5.72 -13.21
C LEU A 131 -14.47 -4.84 -12.31
N ARG A 132 -14.45 -3.50 -12.50
CA ARG A 132 -15.35 -2.58 -11.81
C ARG A 132 -16.83 -2.95 -12.01
N GLN A 133 -17.24 -3.21 -13.26
CA GLN A 133 -18.64 -3.54 -13.56
C GLN A 133 -19.09 -4.82 -12.87
N GLN A 134 -18.25 -5.85 -12.81
CA GLN A 134 -18.55 -7.08 -12.08
C GLN A 134 -18.69 -6.82 -10.57
N CYS A 135 -17.76 -6.06 -9.96
CA CYS A 135 -17.88 -5.68 -8.56
C CYS A 135 -19.21 -4.97 -8.27
N LYS A 136 -19.63 -4.04 -9.15
CA LYS A 136 -20.91 -3.33 -9.04
C LYS A 136 -22.16 -4.22 -9.20
N GLN A 137 -22.02 -5.38 -9.84
CA GLN A 137 -23.13 -6.34 -10.01
C GLN A 137 -23.27 -7.27 -8.80
N CYS A 138 -22.24 -7.39 -7.96
CA CYS A 138 -22.29 -8.15 -6.73
C CYS A 138 -23.07 -7.38 -5.65
N PRO A 139 -24.00 -8.02 -4.91
CA PRO A 139 -24.78 -7.36 -3.86
C PRO A 139 -23.92 -6.67 -2.79
N ASP A 140 -22.78 -7.26 -2.47
CA ASP A 140 -21.86 -6.76 -1.43
C ASP A 140 -20.75 -5.85 -1.99
N GLY A 141 -20.79 -5.52 -3.30
CA GLY A 141 -19.73 -4.74 -3.97
C GLY A 141 -18.38 -5.47 -4.12
N ALA A 142 -18.32 -6.72 -3.66
CA ALA A 142 -17.12 -7.55 -3.62
C ALA A 142 -17.27 -8.77 -4.57
N LEU A 143 -16.29 -8.92 -5.45
CA LEU A 143 -16.21 -9.99 -6.44
C LEU A 143 -15.14 -10.99 -6.02
N SER A 144 -15.57 -12.21 -5.67
CA SER A 144 -14.67 -13.37 -5.59
C SER A 144 -14.49 -13.95 -6.99
N THR A 145 -13.31 -13.79 -7.58
CA THR A 145 -12.99 -14.31 -8.91
C THR A 145 -11.59 -14.88 -8.90
N THR A 146 -11.27 -15.81 -9.80
CA THR A 146 -9.90 -16.32 -9.95
C THR A 146 -9.07 -15.29 -10.71
N ILE A 147 -8.03 -14.77 -10.05
CA ILE A 147 -6.98 -13.97 -10.68
C ILE A 147 -5.68 -14.71 -10.42
N LEU A 148 -4.92 -14.89 -11.48
CA LEU A 148 -3.62 -15.51 -11.43
C LEU A 148 -2.56 -14.42 -11.33
N LEU A 149 -1.50 -14.73 -10.59
CA LEU A 149 -0.44 -13.81 -10.17
C LEU A 149 0.89 -14.28 -10.76
N GLU A 150 1.53 -13.44 -11.56
CA GLU A 150 2.85 -13.68 -12.13
C GLU A 150 3.83 -12.61 -11.63
N GLY A 151 4.96 -13.02 -11.07
CA GLY A 151 5.98 -12.14 -10.48
C GLY A 151 6.71 -12.80 -9.31
N PRO A 152 7.48 -12.03 -8.51
CA PRO A 152 7.62 -10.56 -8.58
C PRO A 152 8.49 -10.07 -9.75
N TYR A 153 8.18 -8.86 -10.23
CA TYR A 153 9.02 -8.05 -11.10
C TYR A 153 9.37 -6.73 -10.44
N GLY A 154 10.37 -6.03 -10.97
CA GLY A 154 10.89 -4.79 -10.40
C GLY A 154 12.03 -5.05 -9.43
N GLU A 155 12.71 -3.97 -9.04
CA GLU A 155 13.83 -4.00 -8.12
C GLU A 155 13.60 -3.01 -7.00
N GLN A 156 13.97 -3.39 -5.78
CA GLN A 156 13.84 -2.52 -4.62
C GLN A 156 14.94 -1.45 -4.66
N PHE A 157 14.54 -0.18 -4.69
CA PHE A 157 15.48 0.90 -4.49
C PHE A 157 15.93 0.94 -3.01
N PRO A 158 17.23 0.99 -2.69
CA PRO A 158 17.71 0.85 -1.32
C PRO A 158 17.56 2.15 -0.50
N LEU A 159 16.32 2.55 -0.23
CA LEU A 159 16.00 3.77 0.53
C LEU A 159 16.58 3.76 1.95
N TRP A 160 16.72 2.59 2.57
CA TRP A 160 17.29 2.43 3.90
C TRP A 160 18.76 2.90 4.02
N LYS A 161 19.42 3.21 2.89
CA LYS A 161 20.77 3.81 2.87
C LYS A 161 20.76 5.34 2.98
N TYR A 162 19.61 5.97 2.84
CA TYR A 162 19.43 7.41 2.93
C TYR A 162 18.91 7.79 4.31
N GLU A 163 19.20 9.01 4.75
CA GLU A 163 18.79 9.51 6.06
C GLU A 163 17.54 10.39 6.00
N SER A 164 17.33 11.10 4.90
CA SER A 164 16.14 11.93 4.67
C SER A 164 15.46 11.53 3.36
N VAL A 165 14.17 11.22 3.43
CA VAL A 165 13.39 10.70 2.30
C VAL A 165 12.15 11.57 2.07
N LEU A 166 12.02 12.13 0.86
CA LEU A 166 10.81 12.79 0.40
C LEU A 166 10.09 11.94 -0.64
N PHE A 167 8.88 11.51 -0.31
CA PHE A 167 7.96 10.85 -1.23
C PHE A 167 7.00 11.86 -1.85
N VAL A 168 6.85 11.82 -3.17
CA VAL A 168 5.84 12.59 -3.91
C VAL A 168 4.93 11.61 -4.66
N ALA A 169 3.69 11.47 -4.20
CA ALA A 169 2.69 10.61 -4.80
C ALA A 169 1.60 11.40 -5.54
N GLY A 170 1.16 10.88 -6.69
CA GLY A 170 0.01 11.39 -7.43
C GLY A 170 -1.04 10.31 -7.67
N GLY A 171 -2.28 10.52 -7.21
CA GLY A 171 -3.40 9.59 -7.41
C GLY A 171 -3.10 8.21 -6.82
N THR A 172 -3.21 7.15 -7.64
CA THR A 172 -2.85 5.77 -7.26
C THR A 172 -1.35 5.50 -7.23
N GLY A 173 -0.49 6.47 -7.56
CA GLY A 173 0.97 6.36 -7.43
C GLY A 173 1.45 6.12 -5.98
N ILE A 174 0.58 6.31 -4.99
CA ILE A 174 0.83 5.88 -3.61
C ILE A 174 1.15 4.39 -3.50
N ALA A 175 0.64 3.56 -4.42
CA ALA A 175 0.92 2.13 -4.47
C ALA A 175 2.42 1.81 -4.64
N ALA A 176 3.19 2.69 -5.27
CA ALA A 176 4.64 2.53 -5.39
C ALA A 176 5.39 2.95 -4.12
N ILE A 177 4.83 3.90 -3.38
CA ILE A 177 5.48 4.55 -2.24
C ILE A 177 5.22 3.81 -0.93
N LEU A 178 3.97 3.39 -0.71
CA LEU A 178 3.56 2.77 0.54
C LEU A 178 4.35 1.50 0.92
N PRO A 179 4.74 0.61 -0.02
CA PRO A 179 5.66 -0.48 0.25
C PRO A 179 6.98 -0.05 0.91
N TYR A 180 7.53 1.09 0.49
CA TYR A 180 8.77 1.61 1.06
C TYR A 180 8.57 2.18 2.46
N ILE A 181 7.40 2.79 2.72
CA ILE A 181 7.02 3.24 4.06
C ILE A 181 6.88 2.03 4.99
N GLN A 182 6.22 0.96 4.52
CA GLN A 182 6.09 -0.30 5.25
C GLN A 182 7.45 -0.93 5.55
N ASP A 183 8.34 -1.04 4.55
CA ASP A 183 9.71 -1.55 4.72
C ASP A 183 10.49 -0.74 5.78
N HIS A 184 10.33 0.58 5.84
CA HIS A 184 10.94 1.40 6.89
C HIS A 184 10.38 1.11 8.30
N VAL A 185 9.06 0.96 8.42
CA VAL A 185 8.40 0.60 9.69
C VAL A 185 8.93 -0.75 10.18
N ASP A 186 8.98 -1.75 9.29
CA ASP A 186 9.43 -3.10 9.62
C ASP A 186 10.91 -3.13 10.01
N ARG A 187 11.79 -2.46 9.26
CA ARG A 187 13.22 -2.35 9.57
C ARG A 187 13.52 -1.62 10.87
N SER A 188 12.67 -0.66 11.22
CA SER A 188 12.77 0.09 12.47
C SER A 188 12.25 -0.70 13.68
N ALA A 189 11.31 -1.61 13.48
CA ALA A 189 10.71 -2.43 14.53
C ALA A 189 11.45 -3.77 14.74
N ALA A 190 12.33 -4.16 13.82
CA ALA A 190 13.09 -5.39 13.90
C ALA A 190 13.92 -5.47 15.20
N PRO A 191 14.00 -6.67 15.83
CA PRO A 191 14.77 -6.84 17.06
C PRO A 191 16.27 -6.63 16.81
N GLY A 192 16.87 -5.68 17.52
CA GLY A 192 18.30 -5.35 17.41
C GLY A 192 18.54 -3.90 17.02
N GLU A 193 19.69 -3.61 16.43
CA GLU A 193 19.96 -2.29 15.84
C GLU A 193 19.11 -2.10 14.59
N PRO A 194 18.48 -0.92 14.40
CA PRO A 194 17.71 -0.62 13.21
C PRO A 194 18.53 -0.85 11.95
N THR A 195 17.97 -1.58 10.98
CA THR A 195 18.64 -1.88 9.71
C THR A 195 18.44 -0.78 8.65
N THR A 196 18.01 0.40 9.09
CA THR A 196 17.72 1.57 8.27
C THR A 196 18.47 2.79 8.81
N HIS A 197 19.00 3.60 7.91
CA HIS A 197 19.60 4.90 8.22
C HIS A 197 18.59 6.04 8.16
N ILE A 198 17.35 5.78 7.75
CA ILE A 198 16.32 6.81 7.59
C ILE A 198 15.98 7.39 8.97
N GLN A 199 16.08 8.71 9.08
CA GLN A 199 15.78 9.51 10.27
C GLN A 199 14.54 10.38 10.08
N ASP A 200 14.16 10.67 8.84
CA ASP A 200 13.08 11.59 8.49
C ASP A 200 12.44 11.19 7.16
N ILE A 201 11.13 10.96 7.17
CA ILE A 201 10.31 10.70 5.99
C ILE A 201 9.23 11.77 5.87
N GLN A 202 9.17 12.40 4.70
CA GLN A 202 8.11 13.32 4.31
C GLN A 202 7.31 12.71 3.15
N LEU A 203 5.98 12.62 3.29
CA LEU A 203 5.06 12.19 2.25
C LEU A 203 4.22 13.37 1.77
N VAL A 204 4.38 13.77 0.51
CA VAL A 204 3.50 14.69 -0.19
C VAL A 204 2.62 13.88 -1.13
N TRP A 205 1.35 13.67 -0.77
CA TRP A 205 0.43 12.89 -1.60
C TRP A 205 -0.70 13.76 -2.14
N THR A 206 -0.77 13.89 -3.46
CA THR A 206 -1.81 14.63 -4.16
C THR A 206 -2.80 13.69 -4.83
N THR A 207 -4.10 13.84 -4.57
CA THR A 207 -5.15 13.07 -5.24
C THR A 207 -6.43 13.88 -5.44
N ARG A 208 -7.36 13.37 -6.25
CA ARG A 208 -8.70 13.96 -6.41
C ARG A 208 -9.70 13.36 -5.44
N GLN A 209 -9.47 12.14 -4.97
CA GLN A 209 -10.43 11.37 -4.20
C GLN A 209 -10.06 11.38 -2.72
N LEU A 210 -10.86 12.09 -1.92
CA LEU A 210 -10.65 12.23 -0.48
C LEU A 210 -10.84 10.89 0.26
N ASP A 211 -11.87 10.12 -0.10
CA ASP A 211 -12.14 8.83 0.55
C ASP A 211 -10.99 7.84 0.34
N PHE A 212 -10.27 7.92 -0.78
CA PHE A 212 -9.07 7.10 -1.00
C PHE A 212 -7.97 7.44 0.01
N VAL A 213 -7.72 8.74 0.28
CA VAL A 213 -6.75 9.16 1.30
C VAL A 213 -7.16 8.66 2.68
N ARG A 214 -8.42 8.87 3.06
CA ARG A 214 -8.93 8.46 4.39
C ARG A 214 -8.77 6.97 4.63
N GLN A 215 -9.06 6.14 3.62
CA GLN A 215 -8.88 4.69 3.72
C GLN A 215 -7.43 4.32 3.95
N ILE A 216 -6.53 4.81 3.10
CA ILE A 216 -5.10 4.49 3.20
C ILE A 216 -4.49 5.06 4.50
N ALA A 217 -4.87 6.27 4.90
CA ALA A 217 -4.40 6.91 6.13
C ALA A 217 -4.84 6.16 7.39
N SER A 218 -6.09 5.68 7.43
CA SER A 218 -6.66 5.03 8.61
C SER A 218 -6.24 3.57 8.78
N VAL A 219 -5.91 2.88 7.68
CA VAL A 219 -5.56 1.46 7.69
C VAL A 219 -4.06 1.28 7.46
N GLU A 220 -3.57 1.43 6.23
CA GLU A 220 -2.22 1.01 5.87
C GLU A 220 -1.10 1.98 6.32
N LEU A 221 -1.36 3.29 6.32
CA LEU A 221 -0.41 4.29 6.82
C LEU A 221 -0.52 4.50 8.34
N SER A 222 -1.54 3.97 8.99
CA SER A 222 -1.78 4.21 10.42
C SER A 222 -0.58 3.87 11.32
N PRO A 223 0.20 2.78 11.07
CA PRO A 223 1.43 2.51 11.81
C PRO A 223 2.49 3.59 11.60
N ALA A 224 2.73 4.01 10.35
CA ALA A 224 3.71 5.03 10.02
C ALA A 224 3.33 6.40 10.61
N LEU A 225 2.05 6.77 10.53
CA LEU A 225 1.51 8.03 11.04
C LEU A 225 1.58 8.18 12.57
N SER A 226 1.86 7.10 13.30
CA SER A 226 2.10 7.15 14.74
C SER A 226 3.57 7.37 15.12
N ARG A 227 4.47 7.37 14.13
CA ARG A 227 5.90 7.54 14.34
C ARG A 227 6.29 9.01 14.34
N TYR A 228 7.39 9.32 15.03
CA TYR A 228 7.93 10.68 15.12
C TYR A 228 8.74 11.08 13.88
N ASP A 229 9.25 10.11 13.13
CA ASP A 229 10.11 10.28 11.95
C ASP A 229 9.34 10.23 10.63
N PHE A 230 7.99 10.26 10.69
CA PHE A 230 7.13 10.21 9.51
C PHE A 230 6.13 11.35 9.53
N HIS A 231 6.16 12.17 8.47
CA HIS A 231 5.28 13.30 8.27
C HIS A 231 4.54 13.14 6.95
N ALA A 232 3.22 13.35 6.95
CA ALA A 232 2.41 13.25 5.74
C ALA A 232 1.57 14.52 5.55
N SER A 233 1.64 15.07 4.34
CA SER A 233 0.82 16.18 3.88
C SER A 233 -0.04 15.72 2.71
N PHE A 234 -1.36 15.73 2.91
CA PHE A 234 -2.32 15.27 1.91
C PHE A 234 -2.93 16.44 1.15
N TYR A 235 -2.92 16.39 -0.18
CA TYR A 235 -3.39 17.46 -1.06
C TYR A 235 -4.57 16.99 -1.91
N ILE A 236 -5.73 17.64 -1.76
CA ILE A 236 -6.94 17.32 -2.51
C ILE A 236 -7.18 18.34 -3.62
N THR A 237 -7.16 17.87 -4.86
CA THR A 237 -7.29 18.70 -6.08
C THR A 237 -8.71 18.75 -6.63
N SER A 238 -9.64 17.95 -6.09
CA SER A 238 -11.04 18.02 -6.52
C SER A 238 -11.66 19.34 -6.06
N THR A 239 -12.15 20.11 -7.02
CA THR A 239 -13.06 21.23 -6.76
C THR A 239 -14.39 20.61 -6.34
N GLY A 240 -14.62 20.48 -5.03
CA GLY A 240 -15.97 20.20 -4.56
C GLY A 240 -16.91 21.24 -5.16
N ASN A 241 -17.98 20.82 -5.82
CA ASN A 241 -19.09 21.73 -6.09
C ASN A 241 -19.47 22.35 -4.75
N ASN A 242 -19.42 23.67 -4.69
CA ASN A 242 -19.78 24.47 -3.54
C ASN A 242 -21.25 24.19 -3.18
N SER A 243 -21.49 23.21 -2.31
CA SER A 243 -22.68 23.12 -1.47
C SER A 243 -22.32 22.98 0.01
N ASP A 244 -21.08 23.29 0.38
CA ASP A 244 -20.70 23.64 1.76
C ASP A 244 -20.45 25.15 1.78
N SER A 245 -21.55 25.90 1.66
CA SER A 245 -21.58 27.31 2.00
C SER A 245 -21.12 27.45 3.45
N VAL A 246 -20.07 28.23 3.65
CA VAL A 246 -19.72 28.97 4.86
C VAL A 246 -20.89 29.03 5.86
N ASP A 247 -20.80 28.21 6.91
CA ASP A 247 -21.68 28.27 8.08
C ASP A 247 -21.45 29.61 8.81
N ALA A 248 -22.19 30.62 8.39
CA ALA A 248 -22.60 31.68 9.29
C ALA A 248 -23.65 31.09 10.25
N ALA A 249 -23.20 30.77 11.47
CA ALA A 249 -23.95 30.53 12.70
C ALA A 249 -25.47 30.36 12.57
N ASN A 250 -25.95 29.11 12.60
CA ASN A 250 -27.34 28.78 12.91
C ASN A 250 -27.41 28.02 14.26
N PRO A 251 -27.89 28.62 15.38
CA PRO A 251 -27.75 28.04 16.72
C PRO A 251 -28.70 26.89 17.08
N TYR A 252 -29.52 26.38 16.15
CA TYR A 252 -30.53 25.37 16.48
C TYR A 252 -30.60 24.27 15.42
N SER A 253 -29.79 23.22 15.59
CA SER A 253 -30.07 21.89 15.03
C SER A 253 -29.50 20.81 15.96
N PRO A 254 -30.25 19.72 16.27
CA PRO A 254 -29.81 18.71 17.22
C PRO A 254 -28.67 17.88 16.62
N MET A 255 -27.64 17.65 17.44
CA MET A 255 -26.44 16.86 17.14
C MET A 255 -26.76 15.52 16.46
N GLN A 256 -26.37 15.38 15.20
CA GLN A 256 -26.02 14.07 14.63
C GLN A 256 -24.52 14.05 14.40
N ASN A 257 -23.80 13.61 15.44
CA ASN A 257 -22.37 13.40 15.44
C ASN A 257 -22.02 12.31 14.42
N ASN A 258 -21.62 12.71 13.22
CA ASN A 258 -20.83 11.85 12.33
C ASN A 258 -19.33 12.13 12.52
N ARG A 259 -18.91 12.21 13.79
CA ARG A 259 -17.50 12.21 14.18
C ARG A 259 -17.01 10.77 14.12
N ILE A 260 -16.57 10.35 12.95
CA ILE A 260 -15.62 9.24 12.82
C ILE A 260 -14.38 9.69 13.62
N PRO A 261 -13.74 8.84 14.45
CA PRO A 261 -12.54 9.22 15.17
C PRO A 261 -11.39 9.34 14.16
N ASP A 262 -11.34 10.47 13.47
CA ASP A 262 -10.32 10.83 12.49
C ASP A 262 -9.07 11.19 13.31
N LYS A 263 -7.98 10.44 13.13
CA LYS A 263 -6.66 10.97 13.49
C LYS A 263 -6.51 12.24 12.64
N ASP A 264 -6.41 13.41 13.27
CA ASP A 264 -6.30 14.70 12.58
C ASP A 264 -5.00 14.74 11.78
N PHE A 265 -5.04 14.33 10.52
CA PHE A 265 -3.93 14.49 9.59
C PHE A 265 -4.06 15.77 8.78
N GLU A 266 -2.94 16.41 8.47
CA GLU A 266 -2.93 17.69 7.76
C GLU A 266 -3.37 17.51 6.30
N MET A 267 -4.52 18.13 5.98
CA MET A 267 -5.13 18.06 4.66
C MET A 267 -5.24 19.46 4.05
N HIS A 268 -4.64 19.62 2.88
CA HIS A 268 -4.60 20.85 2.11
C HIS A 268 -5.46 20.74 0.86
N ARG A 269 -6.01 21.88 0.41
CA ARG A 269 -6.71 21.98 -0.87
C ARG A 269 -5.77 22.52 -1.96
N GLY A 270 -5.91 21.99 -3.17
CA GLY A 270 -5.13 22.42 -4.33
C GLY A 270 -3.93 21.52 -4.61
N ARG A 271 -3.04 22.00 -5.48
CA ARG A 271 -1.78 21.33 -5.84
C ARG A 271 -0.66 21.88 -4.96
N PRO A 272 0.23 21.02 -4.41
CA PRO A 272 1.41 21.48 -3.69
C PRO A 272 2.36 22.24 -4.62
N ASP A 273 3.10 23.21 -4.07
CA ASP A 273 4.28 23.75 -4.73
C ASP A 273 5.44 22.77 -4.51
N LEU A 274 5.65 21.88 -5.49
CA LEU A 274 6.69 20.84 -5.39
C LEU A 274 8.09 21.42 -5.39
N GLN A 275 8.30 22.57 -6.03
CA GLN A 275 9.58 23.26 -6.00
C GLN A 275 9.92 23.69 -4.58
N SER A 276 9.00 24.36 -3.89
CA SER A 276 9.17 24.73 -2.49
C SER A 276 9.30 23.49 -1.60
N CYS A 277 8.47 22.47 -1.85
CA CYS A 277 8.57 21.08 -1.39
C CYS A 277 10.01 20.57 -1.25
N ILE A 278 10.60 20.41 -2.43
CA ILE A 278 11.87 19.75 -2.64
C ILE A 278 13.04 20.62 -2.18
N LEU A 279 12.94 21.94 -2.34
CA LEU A 279 13.98 22.86 -1.84
C LEU A 279 14.04 22.89 -0.32
N ALA A 280 12.88 22.88 0.35
CA ALA A 280 12.83 22.79 1.81
C ALA A 280 13.48 21.48 2.29
N HIS A 281 13.11 20.35 1.68
CA HIS A 281 13.70 19.05 1.97
C HIS A 281 15.23 19.03 1.75
N ALA A 282 15.70 19.56 0.60
CA ALA A 282 17.12 19.64 0.29
C ALA A 282 17.89 20.50 1.31
N HIS A 283 17.30 21.63 1.72
CA HIS A 283 17.86 22.53 2.70
C HIS A 283 17.94 21.89 4.09
N GLU A 284 16.88 21.22 4.53
CA GLU A 284 16.85 20.49 5.82
C GLU A 284 17.91 19.39 5.86
N ALA A 285 18.04 18.61 4.79
CA ALA A 285 19.08 17.58 4.70
C ALA A 285 20.50 18.17 4.75
N GLN A 286 20.74 19.30 4.07
CA GLN A 286 22.05 19.97 4.13
C GLN A 286 22.36 20.50 5.53
N LEU A 287 21.38 21.09 6.22
CA LEU A 287 21.56 21.57 7.61
C LEU A 287 21.92 20.43 8.57
N ARG A 288 21.34 19.24 8.36
CA ARG A 288 21.64 18.04 9.15
C ARG A 288 22.89 17.29 8.65
N ASN A 289 23.49 17.71 7.53
CA ASN A 289 24.56 17.01 6.83
C ASN A 289 24.21 15.54 6.52
N CYS A 290 22.98 15.32 6.06
CA CYS A 290 22.40 14.00 5.81
C CYS A 290 22.28 13.70 4.32
N SER A 291 22.31 12.42 3.97
CA SER A 291 21.99 11.97 2.61
C SER A 291 20.48 12.07 2.33
N ALA A 292 20.10 12.62 1.17
CA ALA A 292 18.71 12.90 0.81
C ALA A 292 18.27 12.19 -0.46
N VAL A 293 17.00 11.78 -0.51
CA VAL A 293 16.40 11.19 -1.70
C VAL A 293 14.95 11.64 -1.88
N VAL A 294 14.61 11.99 -3.12
CA VAL A 294 13.26 12.32 -3.56
C VAL A 294 12.77 11.18 -4.46
N LEU A 295 11.75 10.45 -4.02
CA LEU A 295 11.11 9.39 -4.80
C LEU A 295 9.73 9.85 -5.25
N VAL A 296 9.48 9.80 -6.57
CA VAL A 296 8.25 10.32 -7.17
C VAL A 296 7.50 9.22 -7.92
N CYS A 297 6.20 9.14 -7.71
CA CYS A 297 5.29 8.32 -8.52
C CYS A 297 3.97 9.05 -8.76
N GLY A 298 3.69 9.45 -9.99
CA GLY A 298 2.48 10.20 -10.32
C GLY A 298 2.38 10.58 -11.79
N PRO A 299 1.46 11.49 -12.15
CA PRO A 299 1.29 11.97 -13.52
C PRO A 299 2.59 12.56 -14.10
N PRO A 300 2.84 12.47 -15.42
CA PRO A 300 4.08 12.96 -16.04
C PRO A 300 4.42 14.41 -15.68
N THR A 301 3.42 15.29 -15.65
CA THR A 301 3.64 16.71 -15.27
C THR A 301 4.17 16.87 -13.85
N MET A 302 3.75 16.01 -12.92
CA MET A 302 4.21 16.01 -11.53
C MET A 302 5.65 15.49 -11.44
N ALA A 303 5.95 14.41 -12.17
CA ALA A 303 7.30 13.87 -12.25
C ALA A 303 8.29 14.89 -12.85
N ASP A 304 7.88 15.58 -13.93
CA ASP A 304 8.67 16.63 -14.57
C ASP A 304 8.92 17.83 -13.66
N GLU A 305 7.88 18.29 -12.94
CA GLU A 305 8.00 19.38 -11.96
C GLU A 305 8.98 19.01 -10.84
N ALA A 306 8.85 17.80 -10.28
CA ALA A 306 9.75 17.32 -9.24
C ALA A 306 11.19 17.15 -9.75
N ARG A 307 11.38 16.63 -10.97
CA ARG A 307 12.70 16.48 -11.59
C ARG A 307 13.37 17.85 -11.81
N SER A 308 12.61 18.82 -12.31
CA SER A 308 13.07 20.20 -12.46
C SER A 308 13.45 20.83 -11.12
N ALA A 309 12.66 20.60 -10.08
CA ALA A 309 12.93 21.11 -8.73
C ALA A 309 14.19 20.50 -8.10
N VAL A 310 14.41 19.19 -8.23
CA VAL A 310 15.66 18.55 -7.76
C VAL A 310 16.86 19.08 -8.53
N HIS A 311 16.74 19.25 -9.85
CA HIS A 311 17.80 19.85 -10.65
C HIS A 311 18.13 21.28 -10.19
N LEU A 312 17.11 22.08 -9.91
CA LEU A 312 17.28 23.44 -9.39
C LEU A 312 17.92 23.45 -7.99
N ALA A 313 17.59 22.50 -7.12
CA ALA A 313 18.26 22.33 -5.84
C ALA A 313 19.77 22.04 -6.02
N MET A 314 20.12 21.15 -6.95
CA MET A 314 21.53 20.87 -7.27
C MET A 314 22.26 22.13 -7.79
N LEU A 315 21.61 22.95 -8.62
CA LEU A 315 22.18 24.22 -9.11
C LEU A 315 22.39 25.25 -7.99
N GLN A 316 21.56 25.22 -6.95
CA GLN A 316 21.72 26.07 -5.76
C GLN A 316 22.81 25.58 -4.79
N GLY A 317 23.46 24.45 -5.09
CA GLY A 317 24.57 23.92 -4.32
C GLY A 317 24.19 22.89 -3.26
N TYR A 318 22.92 22.46 -3.21
CA TYR A 318 22.52 21.33 -2.35
C TYR A 318 23.15 20.04 -2.89
N GLN A 319 24.08 19.47 -2.13
CA GLN A 319 24.78 18.23 -2.47
C GLN A 319 24.09 17.02 -1.84
N GLY A 320 24.29 15.84 -2.43
CA GLY A 320 23.82 14.58 -1.82
C GLY A 320 22.31 14.31 -1.95
N ILE A 321 21.57 15.09 -2.73
CA ILE A 321 20.18 14.83 -3.10
C ILE A 321 20.11 13.90 -4.31
N ARG A 322 19.35 12.81 -4.20
CA ARG A 322 19.09 11.87 -5.30
C ARG A 322 17.63 11.91 -5.75
N TYR A 323 17.40 11.91 -7.06
CA TYR A 323 16.06 11.76 -7.64
C TYR A 323 15.84 10.30 -8.05
N VAL A 324 14.67 9.76 -7.71
CA VAL A 324 14.19 8.44 -8.13
C VAL A 324 12.77 8.61 -8.64
N GLU A 325 12.48 8.01 -9.80
CA GLU A 325 11.17 8.05 -10.40
C GLU A 325 10.67 6.63 -10.58
N GLU A 326 9.55 6.33 -9.94
CA GLU A 326 8.76 5.13 -10.17
C GLU A 326 7.67 5.51 -11.17
N SER A 327 7.83 5.10 -12.42
CA SER A 327 6.85 5.36 -13.47
C SER A 327 6.16 4.07 -13.88
N PHE A 328 4.84 4.09 -13.81
CA PHE A 328 3.96 2.99 -14.14
C PHE A 328 2.89 3.54 -15.08
N SER A 329 3.14 3.45 -16.38
CA SER A 329 2.40 4.14 -17.44
C SER A 329 1.22 3.34 -18.02
N TRP A 330 0.71 2.36 -17.27
CA TRP A 330 -0.35 1.45 -17.74
C TRP A 330 -1.76 2.02 -17.64
#